data_AF-A0A521NDB4-F1
#
_entry.id   AF-A0A521NDB4-F1
#
_cell.length_a   1.000
_cell.length_b   1.000
_cell.length_c   1.000
_cell.angle_alpha   90.00
_cell.angle_beta   90.00
_cell.angle_gamma   90.00
#
_symmetry.space_group_name_H-M   'P 1'
#
loop_
_entity.id
_entity.type
_entity.pdbx_description
1 polymer ?
#
loop_
_entity_poly.entity_id
_entity_poly.type
_entity_poly.pdbx_seq_one_letter_code
_entity_poly.pdbx_strand_id
1 'polypeptide(L)'
;MADSHSRAAHHIRWALVTQHPRQSANPSPPRLGTMRLPPKSLRPLLLAALLLCAPALAPLPAFAQAQQAAVPAAPKPGTPVPAGSPLQAGPVHAQFAIYYAPRPKADPMATLRSRLAKLGDAPRLLASLPKPSEVSTPVLFANWNTTTVQQTYRAPEMEMLQRFGHGITREQAEALQGSSQALIIDFAHPSKLALSAMRKALELTLQVARDTNGFVWDEETRELFTPDEWQKRRVDSWAGGIPDIASQIVIHAYQADNKLARAITLGMGKFGLPDVVVSQFSWSMNGPMGTLVNGFAQAMVEGAQIARPGQFDLDLRTLKQGGLRDPKDKEAKGTTPARLSLVAGTWESGDPRNRLYEIGFDRYPGPDRSAQQVALLKSTFGAADDSVSRIKHNEEILAAGKLARAQLPALRDAFAKGLAPGEYILVKAPFITRSGGNEWMWVEVTGWKGDAIDGMLKNEPVEVADLHAGQMVEVSQAKVFDYMRRYADGREEGNETGKVIQRGVAGKR
;
A
#
# COMPACT_ATOMS: atom_id res chain seq x y z
N MET A 1 23.15 -25.71 29.07
CA MET A 1 23.62 -24.94 27.90
C MET A 1 22.43 -24.69 27.01
N ALA A 2 21.71 -23.62 27.32
CA ALA A 2 20.63 -23.09 26.52
C ALA A 2 21.20 -21.83 25.88
N ASP A 3 21.09 -21.71 24.55
CA ASP A 3 21.28 -20.41 23.94
C ASP A 3 20.28 -20.21 22.81
N SER A 4 19.60 -19.07 22.95
CA SER A 4 18.43 -18.63 22.21
C SER A 4 18.81 -18.16 20.81
N HIS A 5 18.06 -18.59 19.80
CA HIS A 5 17.99 -17.89 18.51
C HIS A 5 16.58 -17.34 18.34
N SER A 6 16.37 -16.11 18.83
CA SER A 6 15.25 -15.27 18.43
C SER A 6 15.51 -14.79 17.00
N ARG A 7 14.83 -15.39 16.02
CA ARG A 7 14.82 -14.92 14.63
C ARG A 7 13.71 -13.87 14.50
N ALA A 8 14.09 -12.63 14.24
CA ALA A 8 13.16 -11.59 13.82
C ALA A 8 12.62 -11.94 12.43
N ALA A 9 11.32 -12.24 12.34
CA ALA A 9 10.62 -12.38 11.07
C ALA A 9 10.49 -11.00 10.41
N HIS A 10 11.16 -10.79 9.27
CA HIS A 10 10.98 -9.60 8.45
C HIS A 10 9.67 -9.73 7.65
N HIS A 11 8.58 -9.19 8.20
CA HIS A 11 7.28 -9.14 7.52
C HIS A 11 7.26 -8.05 6.43
N ILE A 12 6.61 -8.36 5.30
CA ILE A 12 6.15 -7.36 4.32
C ILE A 12 5.14 -6.45 5.05
N ARG A 13 5.57 -5.26 5.47
CA ARG A 13 4.66 -4.28 6.07
C ARG A 13 3.89 -3.54 4.98
N TRP A 14 2.58 -3.79 4.99
CA TRP A 14 1.57 -3.16 4.18
C TRP A 14 0.97 -1.98 4.91
N ALA A 15 0.88 -0.85 4.23
CA ALA A 15 0.26 0.35 4.74
C ALA A 15 -1.21 0.39 4.31
N LEU A 16 -2.11 -0.20 5.09
CA LEU A 16 -3.52 -0.21 4.70
C LEU A 16 -4.22 1.09 5.12
N VAL A 17 -4.81 1.76 4.12
CA VAL A 17 -5.69 2.91 4.30
C VAL A 17 -7.12 2.43 4.10
N THR A 18 -7.95 2.55 5.13
CA THR A 18 -9.40 2.45 4.97
C THR A 18 -9.91 3.74 4.35
N GLN A 19 -10.31 3.70 3.08
CA GLN A 19 -11.04 4.84 2.50
C GLN A 19 -12.43 4.90 3.13
N HIS A 20 -12.72 5.94 3.91
CA HIS A 20 -14.09 6.24 4.28
C HIS A 20 -14.82 6.86 3.08
N PRO A 21 -15.93 6.29 2.60
CA PRO A 21 -16.72 6.91 1.54
C PRO A 21 -17.34 8.20 2.08
N ARG A 22 -16.86 9.36 1.62
CA ARG A 22 -17.63 10.59 1.73
C ARG A 22 -18.77 10.49 0.71
N GLN A 23 -19.97 10.16 1.18
CA GLN A 23 -21.20 10.30 0.40
C GLN A 23 -21.42 11.79 0.08
N SER A 24 -21.11 12.21 -1.15
CA SER A 24 -21.63 13.46 -1.70
C SER A 24 -23.00 13.19 -2.34
N ALA A 25 -24.05 13.21 -1.52
CA ALA A 25 -25.42 13.22 -2.03
C ALA A 25 -25.76 14.66 -2.46
N ASN A 26 -25.85 14.90 -3.77
CA ASN A 26 -26.47 16.09 -4.35
C ASN A 26 -27.97 15.82 -4.51
N PRO A 27 -28.89 16.49 -3.79
CA PRO A 27 -30.30 16.45 -4.13
C PRO A 27 -30.59 17.45 -5.25
N SER A 28 -31.08 16.95 -6.39
CA SER A 28 -31.68 17.77 -7.44
C SER A 28 -32.95 18.48 -6.92
N PRO A 29 -33.24 19.71 -7.34
CA PRO A 29 -34.44 20.43 -6.91
C PRO A 29 -35.70 19.87 -7.59
N PRO A 30 -36.87 19.89 -6.90
CA PRO A 30 -38.11 19.41 -7.50
C PRO A 30 -38.67 20.39 -8.53
N ARG A 31 -39.22 19.84 -9.61
CA ARG A 31 -39.97 20.58 -10.64
C ARG A 31 -41.32 21.06 -10.07
N LEU A 32 -41.60 22.35 -10.25
CA LEU A 32 -42.89 22.99 -9.96
C LEU A 32 -43.99 22.44 -10.87
N GLY A 33 -44.94 21.71 -10.27
CA GLY A 33 -46.22 21.37 -10.87
C GLY A 33 -47.31 22.33 -10.40
N THR A 34 -47.97 22.98 -11.35
CA THR A 34 -49.13 23.86 -11.15
C THR A 34 -50.32 23.08 -10.60
N MET A 35 -50.87 23.49 -9.44
CA MET A 35 -52.22 23.09 -9.04
C MET A 35 -52.96 24.23 -8.31
N ARG A 36 -54.24 24.33 -8.63
CA ARG A 36 -55.17 25.44 -8.36
C ARG A 36 -55.61 25.52 -6.89
N LEU A 37 -55.80 26.74 -6.41
CA LEU A 37 -56.51 27.09 -5.16
C LEU A 37 -58.04 26.90 -5.30
N PRO A 38 -58.74 26.73 -4.16
CA PRO A 38 -59.88 27.60 -3.87
C PRO A 38 -59.86 28.18 -2.43
N PRO A 39 -60.69 29.22 -2.16
CA PRO A 39 -60.51 30.12 -1.01
C PRO A 39 -61.51 29.87 0.14
N LYS A 40 -61.20 30.49 1.29
CA LYS A 40 -62.00 30.86 2.50
C LYS A 40 -61.16 30.53 3.75
N SER A 41 -61.09 31.27 4.85
CA SER A 41 -61.58 32.58 5.30
C SER A 41 -61.05 32.78 6.73
N LEU A 42 -60.88 34.04 7.15
CA LEU A 42 -60.86 34.58 8.54
C LEU A 42 -59.57 34.48 9.41
N ARG A 43 -59.33 35.62 10.08
CA ARG A 43 -58.20 36.09 10.91
C ARG A 43 -58.32 35.62 12.39
N PRO A 44 -57.57 36.21 13.37
CA PRO A 44 -56.12 36.22 13.64
C PRO A 44 -55.80 35.71 15.07
N LEU A 45 -54.55 35.39 15.41
CA LEU A 45 -54.03 35.56 16.78
C LEU A 45 -52.50 35.45 16.86
N LEU A 46 -51.92 36.52 17.40
CA LEU A 46 -50.65 36.68 18.12
C LEU A 46 -50.06 35.39 18.75
N LEU A 47 -48.75 35.13 18.54
CA LEU A 47 -47.70 35.25 19.57
C LEU A 47 -46.29 34.81 19.07
N ALA A 48 -45.28 35.52 19.58
CA ALA A 48 -43.96 35.04 20.00
C ALA A 48 -42.89 34.60 18.96
N ALA A 49 -41.99 35.57 18.72
CA ALA A 49 -40.52 35.46 18.68
C ALA A 49 -39.86 34.09 18.92
N LEU A 50 -39.03 33.66 17.96
CA LEU A 50 -37.72 33.06 18.23
C LEU A 50 -36.80 33.26 17.02
N LEU A 51 -35.91 34.24 17.12
CA LEU A 51 -34.79 34.47 16.21
C LEU A 51 -33.70 33.43 16.53
N LEU A 52 -33.58 32.40 15.71
CA LEU A 52 -32.43 31.51 15.70
C LEU A 52 -31.39 32.05 14.70
N CYS A 53 -30.35 32.69 15.24
CA CYS A 53 -29.11 32.95 14.52
C CYS A 53 -28.44 31.60 14.20
N ALA A 54 -28.54 31.16 12.94
CA ALA A 54 -27.67 30.11 12.42
C ALA A 54 -26.29 30.74 12.12
N PRO A 55 -25.18 30.27 12.72
CA PRO A 55 -23.87 30.66 12.25
C PRO A 55 -23.66 30.04 10.87
N ALA A 56 -23.36 30.88 9.89
CA ALA A 56 -22.88 30.44 8.58
C ALA A 56 -21.63 29.60 8.79
N LEU A 57 -21.75 28.29 8.61
CA LEU A 57 -20.61 27.38 8.46
C LEU A 57 -19.89 27.79 7.17
N ALA A 58 -18.84 28.60 7.32
CA ALA A 58 -17.90 28.84 6.24
C ALA A 58 -17.28 27.49 5.84
N PRO A 59 -17.14 27.20 4.53
CA PRO A 59 -16.43 26.01 4.10
C PRO A 59 -15.01 26.01 4.67
N LEU A 60 -14.61 24.92 5.29
CA LEU A 60 -13.23 24.69 5.75
C LEU A 60 -12.28 24.94 4.57
N PRO A 61 -11.18 25.70 4.75
CA PRO A 61 -10.21 25.88 3.69
C PRO A 61 -9.59 24.53 3.36
N ALA A 62 -9.58 24.18 2.08
CA ALA A 62 -8.76 23.10 1.55
C ALA A 62 -7.32 23.32 2.03
N PHE A 63 -6.66 22.25 2.48
CA PHE A 63 -5.24 22.24 2.82
C PHE A 63 -4.49 23.12 1.82
N ALA A 64 -3.78 24.14 2.34
CA ALA A 64 -2.91 25.00 1.55
C ALA A 64 -1.76 24.14 1.02
N GLN A 65 -2.07 23.37 -0.02
CA GLN A 65 -1.11 22.74 -0.88
C GLN A 65 -0.29 23.88 -1.42
N ALA A 66 1.00 23.89 -1.10
CA ALA A 66 1.98 24.69 -1.80
C ALA A 66 1.63 24.61 -3.30
N GLN A 67 1.57 25.76 -3.98
CA GLN A 67 1.33 25.86 -5.42
C GLN A 67 2.44 25.11 -6.17
N GLN A 68 2.38 23.78 -6.16
CA GLN A 68 3.18 22.93 -7.01
C GLN A 68 2.59 23.07 -8.41
N ALA A 69 3.47 23.34 -9.36
CA ALA A 69 3.12 23.57 -10.74
C ALA A 69 2.15 22.51 -11.25
N ALA A 70 1.24 22.93 -12.14
CA ALA A 70 0.29 22.03 -12.78
C ALA A 70 1.02 20.77 -13.26
N VAL A 71 0.64 19.62 -12.70
CA VAL A 71 1.17 18.32 -13.13
C VAL A 71 0.92 18.24 -14.65
N PRO A 72 1.94 17.97 -15.48
CA PRO A 72 1.73 17.81 -16.91
C PRO A 72 0.58 16.83 -17.15
N ALA A 73 -0.29 17.13 -18.12
CA ALA A 73 -1.50 16.36 -18.38
C ALA A 73 -1.18 14.86 -18.37
N ALA A 74 -1.71 14.16 -17.37
CA ALA A 74 -1.39 12.75 -17.18
C ALA A 74 -1.79 11.97 -18.45
N PRO A 75 -0.97 11.01 -18.91
CA PRO A 75 -1.35 10.17 -20.03
C PRO A 75 -2.69 9.50 -19.74
N LYS A 76 -3.51 9.31 -20.78
CA LYS A 76 -4.82 8.66 -20.63
C LYS A 76 -4.61 7.27 -19.99
N PRO A 77 -5.32 6.94 -18.91
CA PRO A 77 -5.20 5.63 -18.28
C PRO A 77 -5.35 4.49 -19.30
N GLY A 78 -4.55 3.43 -19.13
CA GLY A 78 -4.50 2.29 -20.04
C GLY A 78 -3.62 2.50 -21.29
N THR A 79 -3.10 3.69 -21.55
CA THR A 79 -2.15 3.91 -22.65
C THR A 79 -0.83 3.21 -22.34
N PRO A 80 -0.23 2.44 -23.29
CA PRO A 80 1.09 1.84 -23.09
C PRO A 80 2.14 2.89 -22.68
N VAL A 81 2.95 2.56 -21.67
CA VAL A 81 4.05 3.43 -21.26
C VAL A 81 5.07 3.57 -22.40
N PRO A 82 5.58 4.77 -22.74
CA PRO A 82 6.55 4.92 -23.83
C PRO A 82 7.87 4.18 -23.55
N ALA A 83 8.60 3.83 -24.62
CA ALA A 83 9.95 3.32 -24.49
C ALA A 83 10.93 4.41 -23.98
N GLY A 84 12.02 3.97 -23.35
CA GLY A 84 13.08 4.82 -22.80
C GLY A 84 13.09 4.87 -21.28
N SER A 85 13.63 5.98 -20.76
CA SER A 85 13.83 6.16 -19.33
C SER A 85 12.51 6.47 -18.61
N PRO A 86 12.21 5.82 -17.48
CA PRO A 86 11.05 6.16 -16.67
C PRO A 86 11.20 7.49 -15.92
N LEU A 87 12.41 8.06 -15.86
CA LEU A 87 12.69 9.34 -15.20
C LEU A 87 11.89 10.48 -15.85
N GLN A 88 11.29 11.32 -15.02
CA GLN A 88 10.53 12.47 -15.51
C GLN A 88 11.42 13.51 -16.19
N ALA A 89 10.82 14.19 -17.18
CA ALA A 89 11.35 15.44 -17.68
C ALA A 89 11.08 16.56 -16.67
N GLY A 90 12.10 17.35 -16.35
CA GLY A 90 12.00 18.47 -15.40
C GLY A 90 12.59 18.19 -14.02
N PRO A 91 12.40 19.13 -13.08
CA PRO A 91 12.92 18.98 -11.73
C PRO A 91 12.13 17.93 -10.95
N VAL A 92 12.82 17.36 -9.98
CA VAL A 92 12.29 16.43 -8.98
C VAL A 92 12.13 17.19 -7.68
N HIS A 93 11.03 16.93 -6.98
CA HIS A 93 10.69 17.57 -5.71
C HIS A 93 10.56 16.51 -4.62
N ALA A 94 10.89 16.89 -3.39
CA ALA A 94 10.59 16.11 -2.19
C ALA A 94 10.40 17.06 -1.02
N GLN A 95 9.39 16.81 -0.19
CA GLN A 95 9.14 17.59 1.02
C GLN A 95 9.33 16.73 2.27
N PHE A 96 10.02 17.32 3.25
CA PHE A 96 10.12 16.77 4.59
C PHE A 96 9.66 17.81 5.60
N ALA A 97 9.14 17.36 6.74
CA ALA A 97 8.94 18.23 7.88
C ALA A 97 9.62 17.67 9.12
N ILE A 98 10.04 18.56 10.02
CA ILE A 98 10.56 18.19 11.32
C ILE A 98 9.60 18.75 12.36
N TYR A 99 8.86 17.86 13.00
CA TYR A 99 7.91 18.18 14.06
C TYR A 99 8.60 18.26 15.42
N TYR A 100 8.12 19.21 16.24
CA TYR A 100 8.64 19.45 17.57
C TYR A 100 7.51 19.29 18.58
N ALA A 101 7.45 18.12 19.23
CA ALA A 101 6.52 17.86 20.31
C ALA A 101 6.91 18.65 21.58
N PRO A 102 8.16 18.52 22.10
CA PRO A 102 8.72 19.55 22.96
C PRO A 102 9.24 20.73 22.12
N ARG A 103 9.49 21.87 22.77
CA ARG A 103 10.23 22.97 22.15
C ARG A 103 11.58 22.47 21.62
N PRO A 104 12.01 22.89 20.40
CA PRO A 104 13.27 22.44 19.84
C PRO A 104 14.47 22.80 20.73
N LYS A 105 15.46 21.91 20.80
CA LYS A 105 16.68 22.08 21.63
C LYS A 105 17.57 23.23 21.14
N ALA A 106 17.51 23.54 19.85
CA ALA A 106 18.25 24.61 19.19
C ALA A 106 17.35 25.28 18.14
N ASP A 107 17.68 26.49 17.69
CA ASP A 107 16.93 27.17 16.63
C ASP A 107 16.98 26.34 15.32
N PRO A 108 15.83 25.87 14.79
CA PRO A 108 15.83 24.98 13.62
C PRO A 108 16.42 25.62 12.36
N MET A 109 16.19 26.91 12.11
CA MET A 109 16.69 27.59 10.93
C MET A 109 18.20 27.86 10.99
N ALA A 110 18.71 28.26 12.16
CA ALA A 110 20.14 28.42 12.39
C ALA A 110 20.86 27.07 12.27
N THR A 111 20.26 26.01 12.80
CA THR A 111 20.77 24.64 12.68
C THR A 111 20.83 24.20 11.22
N LEU A 112 19.74 24.38 10.46
CA LEU A 112 19.70 24.09 9.02
C LEU A 112 20.81 24.83 8.25
N ARG A 113 20.95 26.14 8.44
CA ARG A 113 21.99 26.94 7.77
C ARG A 113 23.40 26.47 8.13
N SER A 114 23.63 26.15 9.40
CA SER A 114 24.93 25.64 9.90
C SER A 114 25.27 24.28 9.27
N ARG A 115 24.31 23.37 9.19
CA ARG A 115 24.50 22.06 8.54
C ARG A 115 24.69 22.18 7.03
N LEU A 116 23.92 23.06 6.38
CA LEU A 116 24.06 23.33 4.96
C LEU A 116 25.45 23.86 4.60
N ALA A 117 26.01 24.78 5.39
CA ALA A 117 27.34 25.32 5.17
C ALA A 117 28.48 24.29 5.30
N LYS A 118 28.23 23.18 5.99
CA LYS A 118 29.19 22.08 6.18
C LYS A 118 29.03 20.95 5.16
N LEU A 119 27.95 20.98 4.38
CA LEU A 119 27.62 19.94 3.41
C LEU A 119 28.33 20.24 2.08
N GLY A 120 29.18 19.33 1.62
CA GLY A 120 29.82 19.44 0.31
C GLY A 120 28.80 19.42 -0.82
N ASP A 121 28.95 20.33 -1.80
CA ASP A 121 27.99 20.50 -2.91
C ASP A 121 26.54 20.59 -2.41
N ALA A 122 26.34 21.43 -1.39
CA ALA A 122 25.06 21.66 -0.75
C ALA A 122 24.02 22.25 -1.73
N PRO A 123 22.74 21.89 -1.58
CA PRO A 123 21.67 22.60 -2.27
C PRO A 123 21.65 24.08 -1.84
N ARG A 124 21.38 24.98 -2.79
CA ARG A 124 21.29 26.42 -2.48
C ARG A 124 19.98 26.71 -1.71
N LEU A 125 20.09 27.31 -0.53
CA LEU A 125 18.93 27.80 0.22
C LEU A 125 18.32 29.02 -0.47
N LEU A 126 17.02 28.94 -0.78
CA LEU A 126 16.23 29.99 -1.41
C LEU A 126 15.26 30.63 -0.41
N ALA A 127 14.89 31.89 -0.69
CA ALA A 127 13.91 32.62 0.11
C ALA A 127 12.45 32.25 -0.23
N SER A 128 12.22 31.62 -1.38
CA SER A 128 10.91 31.15 -1.84
C SER A 128 11.06 29.88 -2.69
N LEU A 129 9.97 29.14 -2.86
CA LEU A 129 9.92 28.01 -3.77
C LEU A 129 10.23 28.48 -5.21
N PRO A 130 11.18 27.84 -5.91
CA PRO A 130 11.51 28.19 -7.28
C PRO A 130 10.43 27.71 -8.25
N LYS A 131 10.27 28.39 -9.38
CA LYS A 131 9.47 27.82 -10.48
C LYS A 131 10.20 26.60 -11.05
N PRO A 132 9.49 25.57 -11.55
CA PRO A 132 10.15 24.38 -12.10
C PRO A 132 11.19 24.69 -13.19
N SER A 133 10.95 25.70 -14.02
CA SER A 133 11.87 26.14 -15.08
C SER A 133 13.18 26.75 -14.56
N GLU A 134 13.24 27.15 -13.29
CA GLU A 134 14.39 27.80 -12.66
C GLU A 134 15.33 26.80 -11.95
N VAL A 135 14.90 25.54 -11.80
CA VAL A 135 15.64 24.50 -11.08
C VAL A 135 16.67 23.83 -12.00
N SER A 136 17.81 24.49 -12.14
CA SER A 136 18.97 23.99 -12.90
C SER A 136 20.05 23.33 -12.03
N THR A 137 20.01 23.57 -10.73
CA THR A 137 20.89 22.97 -9.71
C THR A 137 20.07 22.54 -8.50
N PRO A 138 20.61 21.71 -7.60
CA PRO A 138 19.94 21.40 -6.35
C PRO A 138 19.70 22.67 -5.51
N VAL A 139 18.47 22.85 -5.08
CA VAL A 139 18.02 23.97 -4.26
C VAL A 139 17.13 23.45 -3.14
N LEU A 140 17.03 24.23 -2.06
CA LEU A 140 16.10 23.96 -0.99
C LEU A 140 15.40 25.25 -0.55
N PHE A 141 14.15 25.13 -0.16
CA PHE A 141 13.39 26.16 0.53
C PHE A 141 13.02 25.62 1.90
N ALA A 142 13.01 26.48 2.92
CA ALA A 142 12.65 26.08 4.27
C ALA A 142 11.74 27.11 4.93
N ASN A 143 10.68 26.61 5.57
CA ASN A 143 9.71 27.40 6.30
C ASN A 143 9.65 26.94 7.75
N TRP A 144 10.04 27.83 8.66
CA TRP A 144 9.83 27.62 10.10
C TRP A 144 8.43 28.07 10.47
N ASN A 145 7.50 27.12 10.53
CA ASN A 145 6.10 27.38 10.80
C ASN A 145 5.80 27.25 12.29
N THR A 146 5.39 28.34 12.93
CA THR A 146 5.01 28.38 14.35
C THR A 146 3.57 28.85 14.58
N THR A 147 2.80 29.10 13.53
CA THR A 147 1.49 29.76 13.63
C THR A 147 0.36 28.95 13.01
N THR A 148 0.64 28.16 11.97
CA THR A 148 -0.40 27.46 11.19
C THR A 148 -0.22 25.95 11.16
N VAL A 149 0.76 25.38 11.87
CA VAL A 149 1.02 23.93 11.89
C VAL A 149 -0.25 23.14 12.20
N GLN A 150 -0.99 23.51 13.24
CA GLN A 150 -2.22 22.82 13.63
C GLN A 150 -3.37 22.94 12.61
N GLN A 151 -3.29 23.88 11.66
CA GLN A 151 -4.32 24.15 10.67
C GLN A 151 -3.99 23.54 9.29
N THR A 152 -2.73 23.68 8.86
CA THR A 152 -2.31 23.38 7.49
C THR A 152 -1.30 22.24 7.39
N TYR A 153 -0.72 21.81 8.52
CA TYR A 153 0.37 20.84 8.53
C TYR A 153 0.37 19.99 9.82
N ARG A 154 -0.82 19.65 10.34
CA ARG A 154 -0.97 18.98 11.63
C ARG A 154 -0.26 17.63 11.58
N ALA A 155 0.41 17.26 12.67
CA ALA A 155 0.96 15.92 12.82
C ALA A 155 -0.15 14.86 12.59
N PRO A 156 0.19 13.69 12.03
CA PRO A 156 -0.80 12.64 11.77
C PRO A 156 -1.56 12.20 13.03
N GLU A 157 -2.81 11.78 12.85
CA GLU A 157 -3.62 11.23 13.95
C GLU A 157 -3.00 9.94 14.52
N MET A 158 -3.37 9.60 15.75
CA MET A 158 -2.83 8.44 16.49
C MET A 158 -2.92 7.12 15.73
N GLU A 159 -4.02 6.85 15.02
CA GLU A 159 -4.16 5.63 14.22
C GLU A 159 -3.13 5.57 13.08
N MET A 160 -2.86 6.71 12.45
CA MET A 160 -1.85 6.82 11.40
C MET A 160 -0.45 6.64 11.99
N LEU A 161 -0.16 7.26 13.14
CA LEU A 161 1.12 7.11 13.84
C LEU A 161 1.37 5.69 14.35
N GLN A 162 0.34 4.95 14.74
CA GLN A 162 0.49 3.55 15.13
C GLN A 162 0.95 2.67 13.94
N ARG A 163 0.52 3.02 12.73
CA ARG A 163 0.85 2.25 11.50
C ARG A 163 2.12 2.73 10.82
N PHE A 164 2.34 4.04 10.78
CA PHE A 164 3.38 4.71 9.97
C PHE A 164 4.38 5.51 10.81
N GLY A 165 4.29 5.43 12.12
CA GLY A 165 5.30 5.90 13.04
C GLY A 165 6.37 4.85 13.28
N HIS A 166 7.63 5.21 13.05
CA HIS A 166 8.78 4.33 13.22
C HIS A 166 9.65 4.80 14.37
N GLY A 167 9.81 3.93 15.37
CA GLY A 167 10.64 4.19 16.54
C GLY A 167 10.03 5.14 17.56
N ILE A 168 8.77 5.53 17.38
CA ILE A 168 8.05 6.41 18.32
C ILE A 168 7.38 5.61 19.43
N THR A 169 7.39 6.14 20.65
CA THR A 169 6.58 5.61 21.75
C THR A 169 5.16 6.18 21.67
N ARG A 170 4.23 5.59 22.44
CA ARG A 170 2.86 6.09 22.54
C ARG A 170 2.84 7.52 23.09
N GLU A 171 3.63 7.80 24.12
CA GLU A 171 3.72 9.11 24.76
C GLU A 171 4.25 10.17 23.78
N GLN A 172 5.22 9.81 22.94
CA GLN A 172 5.72 10.68 21.89
C GLN A 172 4.66 10.95 20.82
N ALA A 173 3.91 9.92 20.41
CA ALA A 173 2.81 10.06 19.45
C ALA A 173 1.68 10.97 19.99
N GLU A 174 1.34 10.83 21.27
CA GLU A 174 0.38 11.71 21.97
C GLU A 174 0.91 13.14 22.05
N ALA A 175 2.18 13.34 22.40
CA ALA A 175 2.80 14.66 22.46
C ALA A 175 2.86 15.36 21.08
N LEU A 176 3.06 14.59 20.00
CA LEU A 176 3.05 15.12 18.63
C LEU A 176 1.69 15.70 18.23
N GLN A 177 0.58 15.23 18.79
CA GLN A 177 -0.75 15.80 18.52
C GLN A 177 -0.82 17.28 18.91
N GLY A 178 -0.08 17.68 19.94
CA GLY A 178 0.02 19.06 20.41
C GLY A 178 1.09 19.91 19.72
N SER A 179 1.82 19.36 18.73
CA SER A 179 2.94 20.07 18.10
C SER A 179 2.45 21.32 17.35
N SER A 180 2.80 22.50 17.83
CA SER A 180 2.45 23.79 17.20
C SER A 180 3.56 24.36 16.31
N GLN A 181 4.66 23.61 16.17
CA GLN A 181 5.87 24.07 15.50
C GLN A 181 6.44 22.98 14.59
N ALA A 182 6.79 23.35 13.37
CA ALA A 182 7.41 22.46 12.40
C ALA A 182 8.38 23.22 11.49
N LEU A 183 9.52 22.61 11.18
CA LEU A 183 10.40 23.07 10.10
C LEU A 183 10.05 22.27 8.84
N ILE A 184 9.45 22.93 7.86
CA ILE A 184 9.12 22.33 6.56
C ILE A 184 10.26 22.62 5.60
N ILE A 185 10.77 21.60 4.92
CA ILE A 185 11.91 21.67 4.02
C ILE A 185 11.52 21.07 2.67
N ASP A 186 11.52 21.91 1.65
CA ASP A 186 11.23 21.55 0.27
C ASP A 186 12.53 21.48 -0.53
N PHE A 187 12.83 20.31 -1.09
CA PHE A 187 13.95 20.10 -1.99
C PHE A 187 13.47 20.14 -3.43
N ALA A 188 14.29 20.73 -4.31
CA ALA A 188 14.12 20.63 -5.75
C ALA A 188 15.47 20.44 -6.43
N HIS A 189 15.54 19.56 -7.43
CA HIS A 189 16.78 19.33 -8.19
C HIS A 189 16.50 18.80 -9.60
N PRO A 190 17.44 18.97 -10.56
CA PRO A 190 17.34 18.31 -11.86
C PRO A 190 17.20 16.79 -11.72
N SER A 191 16.40 16.14 -12.57
CA SER A 191 16.22 14.68 -12.53
C SER A 191 17.51 13.89 -12.74
N LYS A 192 18.46 14.42 -13.52
CA LYS A 192 19.79 13.82 -13.71
C LYS A 192 20.61 13.71 -12.41
N LEU A 193 20.28 14.49 -11.39
CA LEU A 193 20.96 14.48 -10.09
C LEU A 193 20.15 13.76 -9.00
N ALA A 194 19.05 13.08 -9.36
CA ALA A 194 18.05 12.63 -8.41
C ALA A 194 18.61 11.81 -7.24
N LEU A 195 19.44 10.80 -7.54
CA LEU A 195 20.02 9.95 -6.49
C LEU A 195 20.98 10.74 -5.57
N SER A 196 21.93 11.47 -6.16
CA SER A 196 22.93 12.22 -5.38
C SER A 196 22.31 13.36 -4.56
N ALA A 197 21.32 14.06 -5.11
CA ALA A 197 20.65 15.16 -4.42
C ALA A 197 19.73 14.62 -3.31
N MET A 198 19.02 13.53 -3.57
CA MET A 198 18.14 12.93 -2.56
C MET A 198 18.92 12.38 -1.39
N ARG A 199 20.03 11.68 -1.61
CA ARG A 199 20.89 11.22 -0.50
C ARG A 199 21.29 12.37 0.43
N LYS A 200 21.73 13.49 -0.14
CA LYS A 200 22.09 14.70 0.64
C LYS A 200 20.90 15.33 1.36
N ALA A 201 19.73 15.34 0.73
CA ALA A 201 18.51 15.81 1.37
C ALA A 201 18.17 14.97 2.61
N LEU A 202 18.27 13.63 2.50
CA LEU A 202 18.02 12.71 3.61
C LEU A 202 19.05 12.89 4.74
N GLU A 203 20.34 13.05 4.42
CA GLU A 203 21.42 13.30 5.38
C GLU A 203 21.27 14.65 6.09
N LEU A 204 20.91 15.72 5.35
CA LEU A 204 20.70 17.05 5.92
C LEU A 204 19.50 17.06 6.88
N THR A 205 18.36 16.51 6.45
CA THR A 205 17.14 16.40 7.27
C THR A 205 17.42 15.65 8.56
N LEU A 206 18.18 14.54 8.48
CA LEU A 206 18.59 13.79 9.66
C LEU A 206 19.40 14.62 10.65
N GLN A 207 20.43 15.31 10.17
CA GLN A 207 21.32 16.11 11.03
C GLN A 207 20.54 17.23 11.73
N VAL A 208 19.65 17.91 11.01
CA VAL A 208 18.80 18.95 11.60
C VAL A 208 17.86 18.35 12.66
N ALA A 209 17.21 17.22 12.36
CA ALA A 209 16.29 16.56 13.30
C ALA A 209 17.01 16.11 14.58
N ARG A 210 18.21 15.52 14.48
CA ARG A 210 19.02 15.13 15.64
C ARG A 210 19.41 16.32 16.52
N ASP A 211 19.95 17.36 15.90
CA ASP A 211 20.45 18.53 16.63
C ASP A 211 19.34 19.32 17.33
N THR A 212 18.13 19.31 16.74
CA THR A 212 16.98 20.04 17.25
C THR A 212 16.02 19.19 18.08
N ASN A 213 16.28 17.88 18.21
CA ASN A 213 15.42 16.90 18.88
C ASN A 213 14.00 16.82 18.28
N GLY A 214 13.93 16.76 16.94
CA GLY A 214 12.68 16.69 16.20
C GLY A 214 12.39 15.31 15.59
N PHE A 215 11.13 15.09 15.21
CA PHE A 215 10.67 13.90 14.50
C PHE A 215 10.52 14.22 13.01
N VAL A 216 10.97 13.32 12.13
CA VAL A 216 10.95 13.55 10.69
C VAL A 216 9.66 13.00 10.10
N TRP A 217 8.96 13.81 9.32
CA TRP A 217 7.84 13.42 8.48
C TRP A 217 8.26 13.42 7.01
N ASP A 218 8.06 12.29 6.35
CA ASP A 218 8.27 12.11 4.91
C ASP A 218 6.96 12.28 4.17
N GLU A 219 6.71 13.46 3.61
CA GLU A 219 5.44 13.79 2.93
C GLU A 219 5.16 12.85 1.76
N GLU A 220 6.22 12.37 1.10
CA GLU A 220 6.13 11.51 -0.08
C GLU A 220 5.68 10.09 0.27
N THR A 221 5.96 9.63 1.49
CA THR A 221 5.55 8.30 1.99
C THR A 221 4.47 8.34 3.06
N ARG A 222 4.18 9.52 3.62
CA ARG A 222 3.29 9.72 4.77
C ARG A 222 3.71 8.90 6.00
N GLU A 223 5.01 8.84 6.23
CA GLU A 223 5.61 8.12 7.35
C GLU A 223 6.34 9.09 8.30
N LEU A 224 6.26 8.81 9.60
CA LEU A 224 6.94 9.57 10.65
C LEU A 224 8.07 8.73 11.26
N PHE A 225 9.22 9.34 11.51
CA PHE A 225 10.42 8.68 12.01
C PHE A 225 11.01 9.43 13.20
N THR A 226 11.53 8.67 14.17
CA THR A 226 12.62 9.18 15.00
C THR A 226 13.89 9.34 14.15
N PRO A 227 14.86 10.18 14.58
CA PRO A 227 16.11 10.32 13.84
C PRO A 227 16.87 9.00 13.64
N ASP A 228 16.79 8.07 14.60
CA ASP A 228 17.50 6.79 14.48
C ASP A 228 16.85 5.84 13.48
N GLU A 229 15.51 5.77 13.45
CA GLU A 229 14.83 4.99 12.40
C GLU A 229 14.97 5.66 11.02
N TRP A 230 15.06 6.99 10.94
CA TRP A 230 15.38 7.71 9.70
C TRP A 230 16.79 7.36 9.20
N GLN A 231 17.81 7.43 10.07
CA GLN A 231 19.18 7.03 9.73
C GLN A 231 19.18 5.61 9.16
N LYS A 232 18.64 4.66 9.92
CA LYS A 232 18.62 3.24 9.56
C LYS A 232 17.91 2.98 8.24
N ARG A 233 16.72 3.56 8.03
CA ARG A 233 15.87 3.23 6.88
C ARG A 233 16.16 4.10 5.67
N ARG A 234 16.35 5.40 5.85
CA ARG A 234 16.45 6.36 4.74
C ARG A 234 17.90 6.65 4.35
N VAL A 235 18.86 6.61 5.28
CA VAL A 235 20.26 6.97 4.99
C VAL A 235 21.16 5.74 4.82
N ASP A 236 21.11 4.80 5.76
CA ASP A 236 22.01 3.63 5.78
C ASP A 236 21.63 2.54 4.76
N SER A 237 20.42 2.61 4.21
CA SER A 237 19.93 1.69 3.18
C SER A 237 20.55 1.90 1.80
N TRP A 238 21.49 2.84 1.67
CA TRP A 238 22.19 3.12 0.42
C TRP A 238 23.50 2.36 0.32
N ALA A 239 23.74 1.73 -0.82
CA ALA A 239 25.03 1.14 -1.14
C ALA A 239 25.41 1.37 -2.60
N GLY A 240 26.67 1.73 -2.85
CA GLY A 240 27.14 2.10 -4.20
C GLY A 240 26.42 3.31 -4.81
N GLY A 241 25.85 4.20 -3.97
CA GLY A 241 25.08 5.37 -4.43
C GLY A 241 23.64 5.05 -4.88
N ILE A 242 23.18 3.81 -4.65
CA ILE A 242 21.83 3.34 -4.99
C ILE A 242 21.11 2.99 -3.68
N PRO A 243 19.89 3.47 -3.45
CA PRO A 243 19.10 3.05 -2.28
C PRO A 243 18.54 1.64 -2.47
N ASP A 244 18.35 0.91 -1.36
CA ASP A 244 17.27 -0.07 -1.26
C ASP A 244 15.93 0.68 -1.31
N ILE A 245 15.24 0.59 -2.44
CA ILE A 245 14.01 1.34 -2.70
C ILE A 245 12.90 0.96 -1.73
N ALA A 246 12.85 -0.29 -1.26
CA ALA A 246 11.80 -0.78 -0.36
C ALA A 246 11.89 -0.16 1.04
N SER A 247 13.05 0.44 1.35
CA SER A 247 13.33 1.27 2.52
C SER A 247 13.18 2.77 2.25
N GLN A 248 12.79 3.18 1.05
CA GLN A 248 12.52 4.57 0.67
C GLN A 248 11.06 4.83 0.31
N ILE A 249 10.29 3.79 0.03
CA ILE A 249 8.87 3.88 -0.33
C ILE A 249 8.02 3.10 0.66
N VAL A 250 6.72 3.33 0.60
CA VAL A 250 5.71 2.48 1.24
C VAL A 250 4.76 1.94 0.17
N ILE A 251 4.26 0.71 0.35
CA ILE A 251 3.20 0.17 -0.51
C ILE A 251 1.89 0.22 0.26
N HIS A 252 0.97 1.03 -0.24
CA HIS A 252 -0.39 1.09 0.24
C HIS A 252 -1.21 0.05 -0.49
N ALA A 253 -1.62 -1.01 0.21
CA ALA A 253 -2.60 -1.95 -0.31
C ALA A 253 -3.93 -1.77 0.43
N TYR A 254 -5.02 -1.85 -0.30
CA TYR A 254 -6.38 -1.84 0.25
C TYR A 254 -7.30 -2.67 -0.62
N GLN A 255 -8.39 -3.18 -0.03
CA GLN A 255 -9.44 -3.83 -0.80
C GLN A 255 -10.33 -2.76 -1.42
N ALA A 256 -10.48 -2.80 -2.74
CA ALA A 256 -11.45 -1.99 -3.46
C ALA A 256 -12.87 -2.55 -3.26
N ASP A 257 -13.88 -1.82 -3.74
CA ASP A 257 -15.30 -2.18 -3.56
C ASP A 257 -15.64 -3.59 -4.06
N ASN A 258 -14.92 -4.07 -5.08
CA ASN A 258 -15.08 -5.41 -5.66
C ASN A 258 -14.39 -6.53 -4.86
N LYS A 259 -13.92 -6.25 -3.64
CA LYS A 259 -13.22 -7.20 -2.74
C LYS A 259 -11.87 -7.70 -3.25
N LEU A 260 -11.38 -7.15 -4.37
CA LEU A 260 -10.02 -7.36 -4.84
C LEU A 260 -9.11 -6.25 -4.33
N ALA A 261 -7.86 -6.60 -4.12
CA ALA A 261 -6.84 -5.68 -3.67
C ALA A 261 -6.39 -4.74 -4.81
N ARG A 262 -6.06 -3.51 -4.42
CA ARG A 262 -5.20 -2.59 -5.16
C ARG A 262 -4.01 -2.26 -4.29
N ALA A 263 -2.83 -2.24 -4.88
CA ALA A 263 -1.57 -1.87 -4.24
C ALA A 263 -0.92 -0.75 -5.04
N ILE A 264 -0.41 0.27 -4.35
CA ILE A 264 0.26 1.42 -4.94
C ILE A 264 1.48 1.82 -4.11
N THR A 265 2.60 2.15 -4.75
CA THR A 265 3.75 2.74 -4.05
C THR A 265 3.49 4.21 -3.75
N LEU A 266 4.02 4.69 -2.63
CA LEU A 266 4.16 6.11 -2.33
C LEU A 266 5.65 6.37 -2.08
N GLY A 267 6.19 7.40 -2.72
CA GLY A 267 7.57 7.84 -2.53
C GLY A 267 8.50 7.63 -3.72
N MET A 268 8.03 7.15 -4.87
CA MET A 268 8.90 7.11 -6.07
C MET A 268 9.18 8.50 -6.63
N GLY A 269 8.28 9.45 -6.37
CA GLY A 269 8.35 10.84 -6.82
C GLY A 269 9.64 11.57 -6.45
N LYS A 270 10.18 11.35 -5.24
CA LYS A 270 11.46 11.95 -4.79
C LYS A 270 12.69 11.50 -5.59
N PHE A 271 12.56 10.46 -6.41
CA PHE A 271 13.60 10.02 -7.34
C PHE A 271 13.30 10.41 -8.80
N GLY A 272 12.21 11.15 -9.04
CA GLY A 272 11.73 11.50 -10.38
C GLY A 272 11.11 10.32 -11.13
N LEU A 273 10.81 9.23 -10.44
CA LEU A 273 10.27 8.00 -10.97
C LEU A 273 8.75 7.93 -10.75
N PRO A 274 8.00 7.21 -11.58
CA PRO A 274 6.58 7.00 -11.37
C PRO A 274 6.33 6.06 -10.18
N ASP A 275 5.22 6.27 -9.49
CA ASP A 275 4.70 5.30 -8.54
C ASP A 275 4.06 4.11 -9.27
N VAL A 276 4.16 2.92 -8.67
CA VAL A 276 3.78 1.65 -9.28
C VAL A 276 2.45 1.20 -8.71
N VAL A 277 1.54 0.81 -9.59
CA VAL A 277 0.19 0.32 -9.26
C VAL A 277 0.05 -1.13 -9.70
N VAL A 278 -0.59 -1.94 -8.86
CA VAL A 278 -1.17 -3.22 -9.23
C VAL A 278 -2.61 -3.25 -8.76
N SER A 279 -3.52 -3.58 -9.66
CA SER A 279 -4.96 -3.62 -9.38
C SER A 279 -5.54 -5.02 -9.57
N GLN A 280 -6.66 -5.27 -8.89
CA GLN A 280 -7.52 -6.43 -9.08
C GLN A 280 -6.81 -7.77 -8.83
N PHE A 281 -6.13 -7.90 -7.69
CA PHE A 281 -5.52 -9.17 -7.26
C PHE A 281 -6.11 -9.62 -5.93
N SER A 282 -5.97 -10.90 -5.57
CA SER A 282 -6.52 -11.38 -4.28
C SER A 282 -5.61 -11.05 -3.10
N TRP A 283 -6.20 -10.90 -1.92
CA TRP A 283 -5.45 -10.47 -0.74
C TRP A 283 -4.37 -11.48 -0.32
N SER A 284 -4.60 -12.78 -0.54
CA SER A 284 -3.55 -13.78 -0.29
C SER A 284 -2.34 -13.69 -1.24
N MET A 285 -2.48 -13.03 -2.40
CA MET A 285 -1.36 -12.77 -3.32
C MET A 285 -0.54 -11.52 -2.95
N ASN A 286 -0.91 -10.83 -1.87
CA ASN A 286 -0.32 -9.54 -1.53
C ASN A 286 1.20 -9.65 -1.37
N GLY A 287 1.69 -10.65 -0.64
CA GLY A 287 3.14 -10.88 -0.46
C GLY A 287 3.95 -10.90 -1.77
N PRO A 288 3.75 -11.90 -2.65
CA PRO A 288 4.49 -11.99 -3.91
C PRO A 288 4.21 -10.80 -4.85
N MET A 289 3.03 -10.18 -4.79
CA MET A 289 2.76 -8.95 -5.56
C MET A 289 3.57 -7.76 -5.04
N GLY A 290 3.74 -7.63 -3.73
CA GLY A 290 4.62 -6.64 -3.12
C GLY A 290 6.08 -6.85 -3.49
N THR A 291 6.54 -8.11 -3.56
CA THR A 291 7.88 -8.45 -4.06
C THR A 291 8.04 -8.03 -5.52
N LEU A 292 7.03 -8.27 -6.37
CA LEU A 292 7.04 -7.82 -7.76
C LEU A 292 7.12 -6.28 -7.89
N VAL A 293 6.29 -5.56 -7.13
CA VAL A 293 6.28 -4.09 -7.10
C VAL A 293 7.62 -3.52 -6.65
N ASN A 294 8.18 -4.04 -5.54
CA ASN A 294 9.49 -3.60 -5.05
C ASN A 294 10.60 -3.90 -6.05
N GLY A 295 10.61 -5.08 -6.67
CA GLY A 295 11.59 -5.45 -7.69
C GLY A 295 11.53 -4.53 -8.90
N PHE A 296 10.33 -4.18 -9.37
CA PHE A 296 10.16 -3.23 -10.47
C PHE A 296 10.60 -1.82 -10.09
N ALA A 297 10.22 -1.34 -8.91
CA ALA A 297 10.68 -0.05 -8.37
C ALA A 297 12.21 0.00 -8.24
N GLN A 298 12.84 -1.10 -7.80
CA GLN A 298 14.29 -1.19 -7.65
C GLN A 298 14.97 -1.14 -9.01
N ALA A 299 14.45 -1.88 -10.01
CA ALA A 299 14.99 -1.83 -11.36
C ALA A 299 14.97 -0.39 -11.92
N MET A 300 13.89 0.36 -11.69
CA MET A 300 13.79 1.75 -12.14
C MET A 300 14.81 2.67 -11.45
N VAL A 301 15.02 2.55 -10.13
CA VAL A 301 16.02 3.37 -9.42
C VAL A 301 17.45 3.02 -9.80
N GLU A 302 17.69 1.78 -10.23
CA GLU A 302 18.97 1.32 -10.79
C GLU A 302 19.20 1.76 -12.24
N GLY A 303 18.22 2.45 -12.85
CA GLY A 303 18.32 3.05 -14.18
C GLY A 303 17.78 2.20 -15.32
N ALA A 304 16.96 1.18 -15.03
CA ALA A 304 16.37 0.34 -16.06
C ALA A 304 15.60 1.16 -17.12
N GLN A 305 15.71 0.71 -18.37
CA GLN A 305 15.05 1.34 -19.52
C GLN A 305 13.89 0.46 -19.99
N ILE A 306 12.82 1.10 -20.45
CA ILE A 306 11.70 0.42 -21.10
C ILE A 306 12.08 0.24 -22.56
N ALA A 307 12.50 -0.97 -22.94
CA ALA A 307 13.00 -1.23 -24.30
C ALA A 307 11.91 -1.11 -25.37
N ARG A 308 10.66 -1.48 -25.04
CA ARG A 308 9.51 -1.46 -25.95
C ARG A 308 8.32 -0.81 -25.26
N PRO A 309 7.50 0.00 -25.98
CA PRO A 309 6.35 0.63 -25.38
C PRO A 309 5.46 -0.39 -24.66
N GLY A 310 5.19 -0.13 -23.39
CA GLY A 310 4.36 -0.92 -22.51
C GLY A 310 4.88 -2.30 -22.17
N GLN A 311 6.15 -2.63 -22.43
CA GLN A 311 6.70 -3.95 -22.12
C GLN A 311 7.99 -3.85 -21.32
N PHE A 312 8.04 -4.56 -20.20
CA PHE A 312 9.22 -4.65 -19.34
C PHE A 312 9.45 -6.08 -18.87
N ASP A 313 10.66 -6.59 -19.01
CA ASP A 313 11.03 -7.93 -18.55
C ASP A 313 11.88 -7.78 -17.28
N LEU A 314 11.27 -8.02 -16.12
CA LEU A 314 11.91 -7.86 -14.82
C LEU A 314 12.70 -9.12 -14.43
N ASP A 315 14.02 -9.04 -14.41
CA ASP A 315 14.88 -10.10 -13.86
C ASP A 315 15.40 -9.72 -12.47
N LEU A 316 14.80 -10.29 -11.43
CA LEU A 316 15.15 -10.02 -10.02
C LEU A 316 16.60 -10.37 -9.68
N ARG A 317 17.24 -11.28 -10.45
CA ARG A 317 18.63 -11.70 -10.22
C ARG A 317 19.64 -10.65 -10.67
N THR A 318 19.22 -9.73 -11.54
CA THR A 318 20.08 -8.65 -12.07
C THR A 318 20.08 -7.39 -11.20
N LEU A 319 19.23 -7.34 -10.17
CA LEU A 319 19.16 -6.20 -9.26
C LEU A 319 20.44 -6.09 -8.42
N LYS A 320 21.07 -4.92 -8.49
CA LYS A 320 22.33 -4.62 -7.79
C LYS A 320 22.14 -4.55 -6.29
N GLN A 321 21.06 -3.91 -5.84
CA GLN A 321 20.74 -3.76 -4.42
C GLN A 321 19.69 -4.75 -3.95
N GLY A 322 19.60 -4.92 -2.63
CA GLY A 322 18.61 -5.75 -1.95
C GLY A 322 17.20 -5.14 -1.97
N GLY A 323 16.69 -4.71 -3.13
CA GLY A 323 15.31 -4.22 -3.27
C GLY A 323 14.23 -5.27 -2.97
N LEU A 324 14.65 -6.47 -2.56
CA LEU A 324 13.78 -7.52 -2.05
C LEU A 324 13.96 -7.60 -0.55
N ARG A 325 12.84 -7.54 0.18
CA ARG A 325 12.83 -7.49 1.65
C ARG A 325 13.27 -8.80 2.29
N ASP A 326 13.05 -9.93 1.63
CA ASP A 326 13.60 -11.23 2.03
C ASP A 326 14.74 -11.62 1.07
N PRO A 327 15.97 -11.86 1.56
CA PRO A 327 17.05 -12.40 0.74
C PRO A 327 16.66 -13.67 -0.04
N LYS A 328 15.74 -14.49 0.49
CA LYS A 328 15.21 -15.69 -0.20
C LYS A 328 14.37 -15.36 -1.42
N ASP A 329 13.84 -14.15 -1.54
CA ASP A 329 13.15 -13.72 -2.76
C ASP A 329 14.15 -13.59 -3.93
N LYS A 330 15.46 -13.41 -3.67
CA LYS A 330 16.50 -13.51 -4.71
C LYS A 330 16.76 -14.96 -5.13
N GLU A 331 16.46 -15.91 -4.26
CA GLU A 331 16.50 -17.35 -4.54
C GLU A 331 15.19 -17.84 -5.18
N ALA A 332 14.36 -16.94 -5.71
CA ALA A 332 13.14 -17.26 -6.44
C ALA A 332 13.38 -18.47 -7.34
N LYS A 333 12.62 -19.54 -7.11
CA LYS A 333 12.77 -20.81 -7.83
C LYS A 333 12.37 -20.70 -9.31
N GLY A 334 11.74 -19.58 -9.70
CA GLY A 334 11.42 -19.27 -11.08
C GLY A 334 12.68 -18.96 -11.90
N THR A 335 12.78 -19.58 -13.07
CA THR A 335 13.98 -19.45 -13.93
C THR A 335 13.89 -18.29 -14.92
N THR A 336 12.73 -17.65 -15.03
CA THR A 336 12.42 -16.69 -16.10
C THR A 336 12.13 -15.28 -15.57
N PRO A 337 12.56 -14.22 -16.28
CA PRO A 337 12.15 -12.85 -15.98
C PRO A 337 10.62 -12.70 -15.98
N ALA A 338 10.12 -11.84 -15.09
CA ALA A 338 8.72 -11.45 -15.03
C ALA A 338 8.39 -10.55 -16.23
N ARG A 339 7.58 -11.04 -17.17
CA ARG A 339 7.15 -10.33 -18.38
C ARG A 339 5.98 -9.39 -18.10
N LEU A 340 6.27 -8.15 -17.73
CA LEU A 340 5.27 -7.14 -17.37
C LEU A 340 4.74 -6.42 -18.60
N SER A 341 3.45 -6.12 -18.59
CA SER A 341 2.88 -5.05 -19.39
C SER A 341 2.78 -3.79 -18.54
N LEU A 342 3.05 -2.62 -19.11
CA LEU A 342 3.06 -1.35 -18.41
C LEU A 342 2.13 -0.36 -19.11
N VAL A 343 1.17 0.16 -18.37
CA VAL A 343 0.26 1.21 -18.85
C VAL A 343 0.25 2.40 -17.90
N ALA A 344 -0.20 3.55 -18.40
CA ALA A 344 -0.54 4.68 -17.56
C ALA A 344 -1.63 4.25 -16.53
N GLY A 345 -1.33 4.41 -15.25
CA GLY A 345 -2.22 3.99 -14.17
C GLY A 345 -3.43 4.92 -14.01
N THR A 346 -4.50 4.37 -13.41
CA THR A 346 -5.67 5.15 -13.02
C THR A 346 -5.49 5.71 -11.61
N TRP A 347 -5.77 6.99 -11.48
CA TRP A 347 -5.73 7.72 -10.21
C TRP A 347 -6.96 7.45 -9.37
N GLU A 348 -6.72 7.20 -8.09
CA GLU A 348 -7.74 7.11 -7.06
C GLU A 348 -7.48 8.11 -5.92
N SER A 349 -8.52 8.36 -5.11
CA SER A 349 -8.40 9.25 -3.96
C SER A 349 -7.33 8.73 -3.00
N GLY A 350 -6.39 9.59 -2.63
CA GLY A 350 -5.31 9.24 -1.71
C GLY A 350 -4.04 8.70 -2.38
N ASP A 351 -4.03 8.51 -3.69
CA ASP A 351 -2.80 8.21 -4.45
C ASP A 351 -1.74 9.32 -4.29
N PRO A 352 -0.44 9.00 -4.44
CA PRO A 352 0.63 10.00 -4.40
C PRO A 352 0.51 10.95 -5.58
N ARG A 353 0.88 12.22 -5.41
CA ARG A 353 0.82 13.24 -6.47
C ARG A 353 1.92 13.09 -7.53
N ASN A 354 2.02 11.91 -8.14
CA ASN A 354 3.07 11.54 -9.08
C ASN A 354 2.52 10.72 -10.26
N ARG A 355 3.28 10.59 -11.35
CA ARG A 355 2.91 9.71 -12.47
C ARG A 355 2.73 8.27 -11.96
N LEU A 356 1.73 7.57 -12.48
CA LEU A 356 1.44 6.18 -12.11
C LEU A 356 1.72 5.24 -13.28
N TYR A 357 2.49 4.18 -13.04
CA TYR A 357 2.63 3.04 -13.93
C TYR A 357 1.88 1.85 -13.34
N GLU A 358 0.87 1.36 -14.05
CA GLU A 358 0.15 0.15 -13.66
C GLU A 358 0.74 -1.08 -14.36
N ILE A 359 1.00 -2.13 -13.58
CA ILE A 359 1.46 -3.43 -14.07
C ILE A 359 0.24 -4.24 -14.54
N GLY A 360 0.27 -4.60 -15.81
CA GLY A 360 -0.63 -5.54 -16.47
C GLY A 360 -0.04 -6.95 -16.60
N PHE A 361 -0.92 -7.92 -16.87
CA PHE A 361 -0.63 -9.35 -16.84
C PHE A 361 -0.93 -10.05 -18.18
N ASP A 362 -1.31 -9.31 -19.22
CA ASP A 362 -1.75 -9.80 -20.54
C ASP A 362 -0.69 -10.57 -21.33
N ARG A 363 0.57 -10.58 -20.85
CA ARG A 363 1.67 -11.36 -21.42
C ARG A 363 1.76 -12.79 -20.89
N TYR A 364 0.83 -13.19 -20.03
CA TYR A 364 0.71 -14.54 -19.50
C TYR A 364 -0.58 -15.22 -20.00
N PRO A 365 -0.58 -16.55 -20.13
CA PRO A 365 -1.79 -17.28 -20.51
C PRO A 365 -2.80 -17.28 -19.35
N GLY A 366 -4.08 -17.39 -19.70
CA GLY A 366 -5.17 -17.50 -18.75
C GLY A 366 -6.48 -16.98 -19.33
N PRO A 367 -7.63 -17.57 -18.97
CA PRO A 367 -8.93 -17.12 -19.46
C PRO A 367 -9.33 -15.73 -18.91
N ASP A 368 -8.74 -15.31 -17.78
CA ASP A 368 -9.00 -14.01 -17.15
C ASP A 368 -7.74 -13.43 -16.47
N ARG A 369 -7.89 -12.23 -15.90
CA ARG A 369 -6.79 -11.49 -15.25
C ARG A 369 -6.22 -12.24 -14.04
N SER A 370 -7.05 -12.94 -13.27
CA SER A 370 -6.62 -13.68 -12.09
C SER A 370 -5.75 -14.88 -12.47
N ALA A 371 -6.14 -15.62 -13.51
CA ALA A 371 -5.33 -16.71 -14.05
C ALA A 371 -3.98 -16.22 -14.57
N GLN A 372 -3.96 -15.08 -15.26
CA GLN A 372 -2.74 -14.44 -15.74
C GLN A 372 -1.81 -14.00 -14.58
N GLN A 373 -2.37 -13.48 -13.49
CA GLN A 373 -1.61 -13.16 -12.27
C GLN A 373 -1.00 -14.42 -11.65
N VAL A 374 -1.78 -15.50 -11.49
CA VAL A 374 -1.28 -16.79 -10.99
C VAL A 374 -0.13 -17.29 -11.86
N ALA A 375 -0.30 -17.28 -13.19
CA ALA A 375 0.70 -17.72 -14.14
C ALA A 375 2.00 -16.90 -14.02
N LEU A 376 1.91 -15.57 -13.91
CA LEU A 376 3.05 -14.68 -13.68
C LEU A 376 3.77 -15.02 -12.38
N LEU A 377 3.04 -15.11 -11.28
CA LEU A 377 3.64 -15.32 -9.96
C LEU A 377 4.30 -16.71 -9.90
N LYS A 378 3.65 -17.73 -10.46
CA LYS A 378 4.20 -19.09 -10.55
C LYS A 378 5.46 -19.16 -11.41
N SER A 379 5.51 -18.47 -12.55
CA SER A 379 6.71 -18.46 -13.39
C SER A 379 7.87 -17.70 -12.76
N THR A 380 7.57 -16.64 -12.00
CA THR A 380 8.56 -15.73 -11.42
C THR A 380 9.11 -16.24 -10.09
N PHE A 381 8.24 -16.69 -9.20
CA PHE A 381 8.60 -17.09 -7.83
C PHE A 381 8.62 -18.61 -7.63
N GLY A 382 8.16 -19.37 -8.61
CA GLY A 382 7.91 -20.81 -8.51
C GLY A 382 6.49 -21.10 -8.04
N ALA A 383 6.05 -22.34 -8.24
CA ALA A 383 4.85 -22.83 -7.56
C ALA A 383 5.15 -23.09 -6.09
N ALA A 384 4.22 -22.74 -5.20
CA ALA A 384 4.13 -23.44 -3.93
C ALA A 384 3.88 -24.93 -4.24
N ASP A 385 4.43 -25.85 -3.44
CA ASP A 385 4.24 -27.28 -3.65
C ASP A 385 2.75 -27.65 -3.52
N ASP A 386 2.00 -27.55 -4.63
CA ASP A 386 0.63 -28.00 -4.77
C ASP A 386 0.62 -29.51 -5.06
N SER A 387 1.21 -30.29 -4.16
CA SER A 387 1.17 -31.75 -4.29
C SER A 387 -0.26 -32.23 -4.06
N VAL A 388 -0.91 -32.69 -5.12
CA VAL A 388 -2.25 -33.30 -5.03
C VAL A 388 -2.12 -34.67 -4.40
N SER A 389 -2.72 -34.84 -3.23
CA SER A 389 -2.73 -36.11 -2.52
C SER A 389 -4.07 -36.82 -2.72
N ARG A 390 -4.04 -37.98 -3.40
CA ARG A 390 -5.21 -38.85 -3.53
C ARG A 390 -5.38 -39.65 -2.24
N ILE A 391 -6.40 -39.31 -1.45
CA ILE A 391 -6.61 -39.88 -0.11
C ILE A 391 -8.05 -40.37 0.02
N LYS A 392 -8.20 -41.61 0.49
CA LYS A 392 -9.49 -42.11 0.97
C LYS A 392 -9.70 -41.59 2.39
N HIS A 393 -10.79 -40.85 2.61
CA HIS A 393 -11.13 -40.35 3.93
C HIS A 393 -11.28 -41.52 4.93
N ASN A 394 -10.59 -41.43 6.06
CA ASN A 394 -10.73 -42.33 7.20
C ASN A 394 -11.45 -41.59 8.34
N GLU A 395 -11.73 -42.29 9.43
CA GLU A 395 -12.46 -41.71 10.58
C GLU A 395 -11.74 -40.51 11.19
N GLU A 396 -10.40 -40.53 11.26
CA GLU A 396 -9.60 -39.43 11.81
C GLU A 396 -9.72 -38.15 10.96
N ILE A 397 -9.62 -38.27 9.64
CA ILE A 397 -9.79 -37.14 8.70
C ILE A 397 -11.22 -36.59 8.75
N LEU A 398 -12.22 -37.46 8.87
CA LEU A 398 -13.63 -37.04 9.00
C LEU A 398 -13.90 -36.33 10.33
N ALA A 399 -13.30 -36.80 11.43
CA ALA A 399 -13.39 -36.17 12.74
C ALA A 399 -12.71 -34.79 12.74
N ALA A 400 -11.51 -34.68 12.17
CA ALA A 400 -10.82 -33.41 11.98
C ALA A 400 -11.66 -32.41 11.17
N GLY A 401 -12.27 -32.86 10.07
CA GLY A 401 -13.17 -32.01 9.29
C GLY A 401 -14.43 -31.57 10.05
N LYS A 402 -14.96 -32.40 10.96
CA LYS A 402 -16.08 -32.02 11.85
C LYS A 402 -15.66 -30.91 12.82
N LEU A 403 -14.46 -31.01 13.40
CA LEU A 403 -13.91 -29.98 14.29
C LEU A 403 -13.69 -28.65 13.54
N ALA A 404 -13.13 -28.71 12.33
CA ALA A 404 -12.93 -27.53 11.50
C ALA A 404 -14.28 -26.86 11.14
N ARG A 405 -15.30 -27.65 10.76
CA ARG A 405 -16.65 -27.12 10.47
C ARG A 405 -17.29 -26.41 11.67
N ALA A 406 -17.01 -26.85 12.89
CA ALA A 406 -17.55 -26.21 14.10
C ALA A 406 -17.06 -24.76 14.29
N GLN A 407 -15.95 -24.37 13.66
CA GLN A 407 -15.39 -23.01 13.73
C GLN A 407 -15.99 -22.05 12.69
N LEU A 408 -16.69 -22.56 11.65
CA LEU A 408 -17.20 -21.74 10.55
C LEU A 408 -18.13 -20.60 11.00
N PRO A 409 -19.04 -20.77 11.99
CA PRO A 409 -19.84 -19.66 12.48
C PRO A 409 -19.00 -18.51 13.05
N ALA A 410 -17.97 -18.82 13.84
CA ALA A 410 -17.08 -17.81 14.43
C ALA A 410 -16.24 -17.10 13.37
N LEU A 411 -15.79 -17.82 12.33
CA LEU A 411 -15.06 -17.26 11.20
C LEU A 411 -15.95 -16.32 10.37
N ARG A 412 -17.20 -16.71 10.13
CA ARG A 412 -18.20 -15.85 9.47
C ARG A 412 -18.43 -14.57 10.26
N ASP A 413 -18.58 -14.67 11.58
CA ASP A 413 -18.78 -13.51 12.44
C ASP A 413 -17.55 -12.60 12.45
N ALA A 414 -16.35 -13.17 12.44
CA ALA A 414 -15.10 -12.40 12.29
C ALA A 414 -15.02 -11.70 10.92
N PHE A 415 -15.36 -12.40 9.84
CA PHE A 415 -15.41 -11.83 8.50
C PHE A 415 -16.41 -10.67 8.39
N ALA A 416 -17.61 -10.84 8.96
CA ALA A 416 -18.66 -9.82 8.97
C ALA A 416 -18.27 -8.56 9.76
N LYS A 417 -17.44 -8.70 10.80
CA LYS A 417 -16.86 -7.56 11.55
C LYS A 417 -15.75 -6.84 10.78
N GLY A 418 -15.25 -7.44 9.70
CA GLY A 418 -14.05 -7.01 8.99
C GLY A 418 -12.81 -7.68 9.56
N LEU A 419 -12.00 -8.25 8.67
CA LEU A 419 -10.70 -8.81 9.01
C LEU A 419 -9.66 -7.69 9.14
N ALA A 420 -8.60 -7.93 9.93
CA ALA A 420 -7.51 -6.98 10.02
C ALA A 420 -6.76 -6.85 8.68
N PRO A 421 -6.05 -5.73 8.44
CA PRO A 421 -5.18 -5.61 7.27
C PRO A 421 -4.17 -6.77 7.18
N GLY A 422 -4.05 -7.42 6.02
CA GLY A 422 -3.15 -8.58 5.87
C GLY A 422 -3.79 -9.92 6.24
N GLU A 423 -4.94 -9.91 6.90
CA GLU A 423 -5.66 -11.12 7.32
C GLU A 423 -6.58 -11.64 6.22
N TYR A 424 -6.69 -12.96 6.10
CA TYR A 424 -7.63 -13.61 5.19
C TYR A 424 -8.06 -14.99 5.69
N ILE A 425 -9.17 -15.49 5.17
CA ILE A 425 -9.73 -16.82 5.45
C ILE A 425 -9.74 -17.62 4.16
N LEU A 426 -9.26 -18.86 4.23
CA LEU A 426 -9.44 -19.89 3.21
C LEU A 426 -10.39 -20.96 3.74
N VAL A 427 -11.26 -21.47 2.87
CA VAL A 427 -12.10 -22.64 3.14
C VAL A 427 -11.77 -23.75 2.15
N LYS A 428 -11.77 -25.00 2.60
CA LYS A 428 -11.54 -26.17 1.74
C LYS A 428 -12.89 -26.75 1.34
N ALA A 429 -13.24 -26.64 0.06
CA ALA A 429 -14.54 -27.05 -0.46
C ALA A 429 -14.40 -28.19 -1.50
N PRO A 430 -15.43 -29.05 -1.63
CA PRO A 430 -15.44 -30.11 -2.62
C PRO A 430 -15.95 -29.61 -3.97
N PHE A 431 -15.29 -30.05 -5.04
CA PHE A 431 -15.72 -29.85 -6.41
C PHE A 431 -15.84 -31.20 -7.10
N ILE A 432 -16.94 -31.41 -7.82
CA ILE A 432 -17.26 -32.70 -8.43
C ILE A 432 -16.37 -32.90 -9.65
N THR A 433 -15.63 -34.02 -9.63
CA THR A 433 -14.78 -34.47 -10.74
C THR A 433 -15.61 -35.15 -11.83
N ARG A 434 -15.06 -35.28 -13.05
CA ARG A 434 -15.72 -36.01 -14.14
C ARG A 434 -16.02 -37.48 -13.82
N SER A 435 -15.25 -38.09 -12.92
CA SER A 435 -15.45 -39.47 -12.45
C SER A 435 -16.43 -39.58 -11.27
N GLY A 436 -17.08 -38.49 -10.86
CA GLY A 436 -18.06 -38.48 -9.76
C GLY A 436 -17.46 -38.46 -8.35
N GLY A 437 -16.13 -38.35 -8.23
CA GLY A 437 -15.43 -38.09 -6.97
C GLY A 437 -15.36 -36.59 -6.63
N ASN A 438 -14.67 -36.24 -5.55
CA ASN A 438 -14.44 -34.85 -5.15
C ASN A 438 -12.96 -34.49 -5.23
N GLU A 439 -12.66 -33.35 -5.86
CA GLU A 439 -11.41 -32.64 -5.69
C GLU A 439 -11.61 -31.57 -4.60
N TRP A 440 -10.78 -31.60 -3.55
CA TRP A 440 -10.90 -30.68 -2.42
C TRP A 440 -9.92 -29.53 -2.58
N MET A 441 -10.43 -28.32 -2.79
CA MET A 441 -9.62 -27.16 -3.11
C MET A 441 -9.85 -26.02 -2.13
N TRP A 442 -8.81 -25.20 -1.93
CA TRP A 442 -8.86 -24.01 -1.10
C TRP A 442 -9.49 -22.83 -1.87
N VAL A 443 -10.41 -22.15 -1.21
CA VAL A 443 -11.11 -20.97 -1.70
C VAL A 443 -10.88 -19.83 -0.73
N GLU A 444 -10.30 -18.72 -1.18
CA GLU A 444 -10.17 -17.50 -0.38
C GLU A 444 -11.50 -16.79 -0.28
N VAL A 445 -11.99 -16.57 0.94
CA VAL A 445 -13.29 -15.96 1.19
C VAL A 445 -13.27 -14.47 0.83
N THR A 446 -14.11 -14.08 -0.12
CA THR A 446 -14.34 -12.67 -0.51
C THR A 446 -15.73 -12.17 -0.14
N GLY A 447 -16.68 -13.09 0.11
CA GLY A 447 -18.03 -12.80 0.57
C GLY A 447 -18.59 -13.96 1.37
N TRP A 448 -19.41 -13.67 2.39
CA TRP A 448 -20.02 -14.70 3.23
C TRP A 448 -21.44 -14.28 3.64
N LYS A 449 -22.46 -14.95 3.08
CA LYS A 449 -23.88 -14.65 3.31
C LYS A 449 -24.66 -15.91 3.63
N GLY A 450 -25.01 -16.09 4.90
CA GLY A 450 -25.74 -17.27 5.35
C GLY A 450 -24.89 -18.52 5.16
N ASP A 451 -25.34 -19.43 4.29
CA ASP A 451 -24.61 -20.64 3.88
C ASP A 451 -23.76 -20.43 2.62
N ALA A 452 -23.98 -19.35 1.85
CA ALA A 452 -23.22 -19.08 0.64
C ALA A 452 -21.90 -18.38 0.98
N ILE A 453 -20.81 -18.86 0.40
CA ILE A 453 -19.46 -18.29 0.46
C ILE A 453 -19.01 -17.99 -0.95
N ASP A 454 -18.84 -16.70 -1.26
CA ASP A 454 -18.16 -16.25 -2.46
C ASP A 454 -16.66 -16.25 -2.19
N GLY A 455 -15.88 -16.76 -3.13
CA GLY A 455 -14.44 -16.72 -2.96
C GLY A 455 -13.65 -17.05 -4.21
N MET A 456 -12.34 -16.91 -4.09
CA MET A 456 -11.41 -17.11 -5.18
C MET A 456 -10.67 -18.43 -5.02
N LEU A 457 -10.73 -19.29 -6.04
CA LEU A 457 -10.06 -20.58 -6.04
C LEU A 457 -8.54 -20.40 -6.00
N LYS A 458 -7.87 -21.07 -5.07
CA LYS A 458 -6.41 -20.92 -4.86
C LYS A 458 -5.58 -22.02 -5.50
N ASN A 459 -6.17 -23.19 -5.73
CA ASN A 459 -5.49 -24.32 -6.36
C ASN A 459 -5.77 -24.35 -7.86
N GLU A 460 -4.83 -24.91 -8.62
CA GLU A 460 -5.07 -25.32 -10.00
C GLU A 460 -5.76 -26.70 -10.00
N PRO A 461 -7.00 -26.82 -10.50
CA PRO A 461 -7.71 -28.10 -10.52
C PRO A 461 -7.02 -29.13 -11.42
N VAL A 462 -7.06 -30.40 -11.03
CA VAL A 462 -6.56 -31.52 -11.83
C VAL A 462 -7.68 -32.22 -12.60
N GLU A 463 -8.82 -32.44 -11.94
CA GLU A 463 -9.91 -33.29 -12.47
C GLU A 463 -11.22 -32.52 -12.71
N VAL A 464 -11.22 -31.20 -12.46
CA VAL A 464 -12.36 -30.28 -12.68
C VAL A 464 -12.02 -29.28 -13.78
N ALA A 465 -12.24 -29.66 -15.03
CA ALA A 465 -11.70 -28.97 -16.21
C ALA A 465 -12.25 -27.56 -16.49
N ASP A 466 -13.44 -27.23 -15.97
CA ASP A 466 -14.07 -25.92 -16.20
C ASP A 466 -13.65 -24.89 -15.12
N LEU A 467 -12.73 -25.27 -14.24
CA LEU A 467 -12.19 -24.43 -13.19
C LEU A 467 -10.69 -24.15 -13.40
N HIS A 468 -10.22 -23.00 -12.90
CA HIS A 468 -8.79 -22.66 -12.86
C HIS A 468 -8.44 -21.87 -11.59
N ALA A 469 -7.16 -21.82 -11.24
CA ALA A 469 -6.70 -20.98 -10.13
C ALA A 469 -7.02 -19.49 -10.41
N GLY A 470 -7.46 -18.78 -9.38
CA GLY A 470 -7.87 -17.39 -9.46
C GLY A 470 -9.33 -17.17 -9.85
N GLN A 471 -10.07 -18.21 -10.23
CA GLN A 471 -11.49 -18.09 -10.59
C GLN A 471 -12.36 -17.80 -9.38
N MET A 472 -13.35 -16.92 -9.55
CA MET A 472 -14.41 -16.70 -8.56
C MET A 472 -15.39 -17.87 -8.58
N VAL A 473 -15.66 -18.42 -7.40
CA VAL A 473 -16.56 -19.57 -7.18
C VAL A 473 -17.49 -19.28 -5.99
N GLU A 474 -18.68 -19.88 -6.04
CA GLU A 474 -19.61 -19.92 -4.91
C GLU A 474 -19.56 -21.33 -4.29
N VAL A 475 -19.38 -21.41 -2.98
CA VAL A 475 -19.40 -22.67 -2.24
C VAL A 475 -20.35 -22.61 -1.05
N SER A 476 -20.92 -23.75 -0.67
CA SER A 476 -21.79 -23.87 0.50
C SER A 476 -20.97 -24.13 1.77
N GLN A 477 -21.21 -23.35 2.82
CA GLN A 477 -20.61 -23.52 4.14
C GLN A 477 -20.87 -24.93 4.68
N ALA A 478 -22.07 -25.49 4.46
CA ALA A 478 -22.40 -26.86 4.83
C ALA A 478 -21.50 -27.92 4.18
N LYS A 479 -20.90 -27.61 3.01
CA LYS A 479 -19.99 -28.51 2.28
C LYS A 479 -18.51 -28.30 2.63
N VAL A 480 -18.16 -27.24 3.35
CA VAL A 480 -16.77 -26.96 3.73
C VAL A 480 -16.22 -28.09 4.61
N PHE A 481 -15.00 -28.51 4.31
CA PHE A 481 -14.35 -29.62 4.99
C PHE A 481 -13.26 -29.19 5.95
N ASP A 482 -12.61 -28.07 5.67
CA ASP A 482 -11.57 -27.49 6.51
C ASP A 482 -11.52 -25.97 6.31
N TYR A 483 -10.76 -25.26 7.15
CA TYR A 483 -10.48 -23.84 6.98
C TYR A 483 -9.02 -23.55 7.28
N MET A 484 -8.55 -22.39 6.86
CA MET A 484 -7.32 -21.78 7.33
C MET A 484 -7.55 -20.29 7.50
N ARG A 485 -7.18 -19.73 8.65
CA ARG A 485 -7.17 -18.29 8.88
C ARG A 485 -5.74 -17.85 9.04
N ARG A 486 -5.31 -16.88 8.25
CA ARG A 486 -4.00 -16.26 8.39
C ARG A 486 -4.16 -14.84 8.91
N TYR A 487 -3.51 -14.57 10.03
CA TYR A 487 -3.53 -13.28 10.70
C TYR A 487 -2.50 -12.31 10.10
N ALA A 488 -2.68 -11.02 10.40
CA ALA A 488 -1.79 -9.94 9.97
C ALA A 488 -0.32 -10.13 10.41
N ASP A 489 -0.11 -10.76 11.57
CA ASP A 489 1.21 -11.11 12.13
C ASP A 489 1.81 -12.38 11.52
N GLY A 490 1.13 -12.99 10.53
CA GLY A 490 1.55 -14.22 9.88
C GLY A 490 1.23 -15.51 10.65
N ARG A 491 0.63 -15.43 11.84
CA ARG A 491 0.10 -16.62 12.53
C ARG A 491 -0.98 -17.28 11.68
N GLU A 492 -1.02 -18.60 11.72
CA GLU A 492 -2.03 -19.41 11.03
C GLU A 492 -2.85 -20.23 12.05
N GLU A 493 -4.14 -20.38 11.77
CA GLU A 493 -5.09 -21.21 12.51
C GLU A 493 -5.87 -22.11 11.54
N GLY A 494 -6.25 -23.31 12.00
CA GLY A 494 -6.99 -24.30 11.20
C GLY A 494 -6.07 -25.33 10.53
N ASN A 495 -6.47 -25.80 9.34
CA ASN A 495 -5.84 -26.85 8.55
C ASN A 495 -5.76 -28.20 9.27
N GLU A 496 -6.82 -28.56 10.00
CA GLU A 496 -6.86 -29.76 10.84
C GLU A 496 -6.73 -31.04 10.01
N THR A 497 -7.35 -31.07 8.83
CA THR A 497 -7.27 -32.23 7.93
C THR A 497 -5.87 -32.35 7.33
N GLY A 498 -5.22 -31.24 7.01
CA GLY A 498 -3.84 -31.23 6.52
C GLY A 498 -2.85 -31.77 7.56
N LYS A 499 -3.01 -31.40 8.83
CA LYS A 499 -2.18 -31.91 9.94
C LYS A 499 -2.30 -33.43 10.10
N VAL A 500 -3.52 -33.98 9.99
CA VAL A 500 -3.74 -35.44 10.03
C VAL A 500 -3.05 -36.14 8.86
N ILE A 501 -3.23 -35.61 7.64
CA ILE A 501 -2.63 -36.16 6.42
C ILE A 501 -1.10 -36.18 6.51
N GLN A 502 -0.48 -35.08 6.93
CA GLN A 502 0.97 -34.98 7.08
C GLN A 502 1.52 -36.01 8.08
N ARG A 503 0.86 -36.21 9.23
CA ARG A 503 1.24 -37.25 10.20
C ARG A 503 1.14 -38.66 9.61
N GLY A 504 0.05 -38.95 8.88
CA GLY A 504 -0.15 -40.25 8.24
C GLY A 504 0.84 -40.56 7.11
N VAL A 505 1.35 -39.53 6.43
CA VAL A 505 2.41 -39.67 5.40
C VAL A 505 3.79 -39.81 6.04
N ALA A 506 4.08 -39.07 7.12
CA ALA A 506 5.35 -39.15 7.84
C ALA A 506 5.57 -40.50 8.53
N GLY A 507 4.49 -41.16 9.01
CA GLY A 507 4.57 -42.50 9.60
C GLY A 507 4.71 -43.67 8.62
N LYS A 508 4.75 -43.40 7.30
CA LYS A 508 4.95 -44.40 6.23
C LYS A 508 6.33 -44.31 5.55
N ARG A 509 7.18 -43.37 5.98
CA ARG A 509 8.61 -43.30 5.60
C ARG A 509 9.44 -43.85 6.74
#